data_AF-C7NVE2-F1
#
_entry.id   AF-C7NVE2-F1
#
_cell.length_a   1.000
_cell.length_b   1.000
_cell.length_c   1.000
_cell.angle_alpha   90.00
_cell.angle_beta   90.00
_cell.angle_gamma   90.00
#
_symmetry.space_group_name_H-M   'P 1'
#
loop_
_entity.id
_entity.type
_entity.pdbx_description
1 polymer ?
#
loop_
_entity_poly.entity_id
_entity_poly.type
_entity_poly.pdbx_seq_one_letter_code
_entity_poly.pdbx_strand_id
1 'polypeptide(L)'
;MTTEEECLDALQDAAEELDASPTKVEYETLGLTPSASTILRVVGGWNEAKRRAGLETNPSTGSRVAPKPEDVDLPDGTGWEALTQDQRWHYRHADHNTERTLERRQRLRAWVNDRKAERGCSECGESDPACLDFHHPNDDKEMAITDMVTHGYSTDRLETEIDGCEVLCANCHKKRHNRQAAVVREETAPPRTKRERLQQWTVEYRRRTGCQRCSEGDPVCLQFHHSDPEGKTASVGKLISDSAPEAEIREEVSRCIVLCANCHRKEHVEVPDMSAAGT
;
A
#
# COMPACT_ATOMS: atom_id res chain seq x y z
N MET A 1 -14.47 -32.92 -42.55
CA MET A 1 -13.70 -31.68 -42.37
C MET A 1 -14.36 -30.66 -43.25
N THR A 2 -14.69 -29.48 -42.73
CA THR A 2 -15.34 -28.44 -43.53
C THR A 2 -14.41 -27.99 -44.66
N THR A 3 -14.90 -27.98 -45.90
CA THR A 3 -14.14 -27.55 -47.08
C THR A 3 -14.21 -26.03 -47.25
N GLU A 4 -13.32 -25.49 -48.10
CA GLU A 4 -13.38 -24.08 -48.46
C GLU A 4 -14.68 -23.76 -49.21
N GLU A 5 -15.11 -24.64 -50.11
CA GLU A 5 -16.36 -24.51 -50.88
C GLU A 5 -17.59 -24.42 -49.97
N GLU A 6 -17.70 -25.31 -48.97
CA GLU A 6 -18.78 -25.26 -47.95
C GLU A 6 -18.77 -23.95 -47.14
N CYS A 7 -17.63 -23.28 -47.01
CA CYS A 7 -17.54 -21.98 -46.33
C CYS A 7 -18.01 -20.82 -47.22
N LEU A 8 -17.84 -20.92 -48.54
CA LEU A 8 -18.26 -19.89 -49.48
C LEU A 8 -19.76 -19.99 -49.76
N ASP A 9 -20.28 -21.21 -49.93
CA ASP A 9 -21.70 -21.47 -50.15
C ASP A 9 -22.54 -20.94 -48.98
N ALA A 10 -22.13 -21.22 -47.74
CA ALA A 10 -22.85 -20.72 -46.57
C ALA A 10 -22.85 -19.18 -46.47
N LEU A 11 -21.81 -18.50 -46.96
CA LEU A 11 -21.80 -17.03 -47.04
C LEU A 11 -22.76 -16.50 -48.11
N GLN A 12 -22.94 -17.24 -49.22
CA GLN A 12 -23.90 -16.91 -50.26
C GLN A 12 -25.33 -17.13 -49.76
N ASP A 13 -25.60 -18.25 -49.09
CA ASP A 13 -26.89 -18.54 -48.45
C ASP A 13 -27.28 -17.42 -47.47
N ALA A 14 -26.33 -17.01 -46.62
CA ALA A 14 -26.53 -15.91 -45.69
C ALA A 14 -26.81 -14.57 -46.39
N ALA A 15 -26.21 -14.34 -47.56
CA ALA A 15 -26.42 -13.12 -48.33
C ALA A 15 -27.78 -13.12 -49.04
N GLU A 16 -28.24 -14.27 -49.52
CA GLU A 16 -29.58 -14.45 -50.08
C GLU A 16 -30.66 -14.25 -49.01
N GLU A 17 -30.46 -14.79 -47.80
CA GLU A 17 -31.43 -14.66 -46.70
C GLU A 17 -31.55 -13.22 -46.20
N LEU A 18 -30.46 -12.45 -46.24
CA LEU A 18 -30.43 -11.05 -45.78
C LEU A 18 -30.68 -10.03 -46.89
N ASP A 19 -30.79 -10.47 -48.16
CA ASP A 19 -30.81 -9.62 -49.36
C ASP A 19 -29.66 -8.58 -49.39
N ALA A 20 -28.54 -8.93 -48.75
CA ALA A 20 -27.41 -8.03 -48.51
C ALA A 20 -26.15 -8.82 -48.13
N SER A 21 -24.99 -8.20 -48.35
CA SER A 21 -23.73 -8.83 -48.00
C SER A 21 -23.51 -8.90 -46.48
N PRO A 22 -23.46 -10.09 -45.84
CA PRO A 22 -23.54 -10.23 -44.39
C PRO A 22 -22.32 -9.62 -43.66
N THR A 23 -22.56 -8.93 -42.56
CA THR A 23 -21.53 -8.72 -41.52
C THR A 23 -21.29 -10.00 -40.74
N LYS A 24 -20.15 -10.08 -40.04
CA LYS A 24 -19.85 -11.26 -39.21
C LYS A 24 -20.93 -11.50 -38.14
N VAL A 25 -21.45 -10.43 -37.53
CA VAL A 25 -22.46 -10.51 -36.48
C VAL A 25 -23.80 -10.99 -37.04
N GLU A 26 -24.22 -10.48 -38.21
CA GLU A 26 -25.46 -10.93 -38.86
C GLU A 26 -25.39 -12.41 -39.24
N TYR A 27 -24.28 -12.87 -39.83
CA TYR A 27 -24.05 -14.29 -40.14
C TYR A 27 -24.13 -15.18 -38.90
N GLU A 28 -23.50 -14.78 -37.79
CA GLU A 28 -23.56 -15.53 -36.53
C GLU A 28 -24.99 -15.57 -35.95
N THR A 29 -25.79 -14.53 -36.22
CA THR A 29 -27.19 -14.45 -35.76
C THR A 29 -28.12 -15.39 -36.53
N LEU A 30 -27.83 -15.65 -37.82
CA LEU A 30 -28.57 -16.63 -38.63
C LEU A 30 -28.35 -18.09 -38.17
N GLY A 31 -27.31 -18.35 -37.36
CA GLY A 31 -27.04 -19.68 -36.82
C GLY A 31 -26.61 -20.71 -37.87
N LEU A 32 -26.11 -20.25 -39.02
CA LEU A 32 -25.70 -21.10 -40.14
C LEU A 32 -24.43 -21.91 -39.84
N THR A 33 -24.30 -23.04 -40.53
CA THR A 33 -23.12 -23.91 -40.49
C THR A 33 -22.46 -23.96 -41.86
N PRO A 34 -21.14 -23.81 -41.97
CA PRO A 34 -20.15 -23.73 -40.89
C PRO A 34 -20.13 -22.38 -40.14
N SER A 35 -19.68 -22.40 -38.88
CA SER A 35 -19.63 -21.18 -38.05
C SER A 35 -18.65 -20.14 -38.61
N ALA A 36 -18.85 -18.86 -38.28
CA ALA A 36 -17.98 -17.78 -38.74
C ALA A 36 -16.50 -17.99 -38.37
N SER A 37 -16.23 -18.58 -37.20
CA SER A 37 -14.88 -18.98 -36.77
C SER A 37 -14.29 -20.10 -37.61
N THR A 38 -15.12 -21.01 -38.15
CA THR A 38 -14.67 -22.07 -39.06
C THR A 38 -14.30 -21.48 -40.42
N ILE A 39 -15.12 -20.59 -40.96
CA ILE A 39 -14.84 -19.85 -42.21
C ILE A 39 -13.53 -19.07 -42.10
N LEU A 40 -13.34 -18.35 -40.99
CA LEU A 40 -12.08 -17.62 -40.71
C LEU A 40 -10.85 -18.53 -40.71
N ARG A 41 -10.96 -19.72 -40.13
CA ARG A 41 -9.87 -20.68 -40.02
C ARG A 41 -9.55 -21.38 -41.34
N VAL A 42 -10.57 -21.70 -42.14
CA VAL A 42 -10.42 -22.42 -43.42
C VAL A 42 -9.97 -21.47 -44.52
N VAL A 43 -10.56 -20.28 -44.62
CA VAL A 43 -10.31 -19.32 -45.71
C VAL A 43 -9.25 -18.27 -45.36
N GLY A 44 -8.93 -18.10 -44.08
CA GLY A 44 -7.87 -17.20 -43.60
C GLY A 44 -8.30 -15.75 -43.33
N GLY A 45 -9.57 -15.40 -43.55
CA GLY A 45 -10.11 -14.08 -43.23
C GLY A 45 -11.55 -13.86 -43.67
N TRP A 46 -12.30 -13.01 -42.94
CA TRP A 46 -13.72 -12.76 -43.22
C TRP A 46 -13.92 -12.02 -44.54
N ASN A 47 -13.19 -10.94 -44.75
CA ASN A 47 -13.24 -10.18 -46.00
C ASN A 47 -12.63 -10.96 -47.17
N GLU A 48 -11.71 -11.89 -46.90
CA GLU A 48 -11.20 -12.80 -47.93
C GLU A 48 -12.29 -13.78 -48.38
N ALA A 49 -12.99 -14.39 -47.42
CA ALA A 49 -14.10 -15.29 -47.71
C ALA A 49 -15.24 -14.60 -48.45
N LYS A 50 -15.66 -13.39 -48.02
CA LYS A 50 -16.66 -12.60 -48.74
C LYS A 50 -16.22 -12.31 -50.18
N ARG A 51 -14.95 -11.94 -50.41
CA ARG A 51 -14.44 -11.67 -51.75
C ARG A 51 -14.47 -12.92 -52.64
N ARG A 52 -14.09 -14.08 -52.10
CA ARG A 52 -14.12 -15.37 -52.82
C ARG A 52 -15.55 -15.85 -53.10
N ALA A 53 -16.49 -15.53 -52.21
CA ALA A 53 -17.92 -15.80 -52.39
C ALA A 53 -18.62 -14.81 -53.36
N GLY A 54 -17.90 -13.82 -53.90
CA GLY A 54 -18.47 -12.80 -54.79
C GLY A 54 -19.28 -11.71 -54.08
N LEU A 55 -19.10 -11.57 -52.76
CA LEU A 55 -19.85 -10.66 -51.90
C LEU A 55 -19.07 -9.37 -51.60
N GLU A 56 -19.79 -8.26 -51.43
CA GLU A 56 -19.20 -6.96 -51.08
C GLU A 56 -18.47 -6.99 -49.72
N THR A 57 -17.22 -6.53 -49.68
CA THR A 57 -16.46 -6.46 -48.43
C THR A 57 -16.64 -5.11 -47.76
N ASN A 58 -16.89 -5.09 -46.45
CA ASN A 58 -16.83 -3.83 -45.71
C ASN A 58 -15.37 -3.46 -45.45
N PRO A 59 -14.91 -2.25 -45.84
CA PRO A 59 -13.63 -1.77 -45.41
C PRO A 59 -13.67 -1.66 -43.88
N SER A 60 -12.62 -2.13 -43.20
CA SER A 60 -12.49 -1.98 -41.76
C SER A 60 -12.20 -0.50 -41.47
N THR A 61 -13.23 0.35 -41.60
CA THR A 61 -13.17 1.79 -41.43
C THR A 61 -13.74 2.10 -40.06
N GLY A 62 -12.87 2.55 -39.17
CA GLY A 62 -13.19 2.84 -37.79
C GLY A 62 -11.98 2.62 -36.89
N SER A 63 -11.77 3.53 -35.95
CA SER A 63 -10.83 3.31 -34.87
C SER A 63 -11.26 2.07 -34.08
N ARG A 64 -10.36 1.09 -33.92
CA ARG A 64 -10.59 -0.07 -33.05
C ARG A 64 -10.51 0.29 -31.56
N VAL A 65 -10.26 1.57 -31.25
CA VAL A 65 -10.15 2.11 -29.90
C VAL A 65 -11.49 2.68 -29.50
N ALA A 66 -12.14 2.04 -28.51
CA ALA A 66 -13.32 2.59 -27.86
C ALA A 66 -12.99 3.96 -27.22
N PRO A 67 -13.95 4.89 -27.09
CA PRO A 67 -13.73 6.19 -26.46
C PRO A 67 -13.25 6.05 -25.01
N LYS A 68 -12.59 7.09 -24.49
CA LYS A 68 -12.13 7.13 -23.09
C LYS A 68 -13.34 7.07 -22.15
N PRO A 69 -13.38 6.14 -21.18
CA PRO A 69 -14.37 6.17 -20.12
C PRO A 69 -14.30 7.47 -19.30
N GLU A 70 -15.43 7.93 -18.77
CA GLU A 70 -15.53 9.19 -18.01
C GLU A 70 -14.78 9.11 -16.67
N ASP A 71 -14.77 7.93 -16.06
CA ASP A 71 -14.17 7.56 -14.79
C ASP A 71 -12.65 7.33 -14.83
N VAL A 72 -12.01 7.52 -15.99
CA VAL A 72 -10.56 7.30 -16.16
C VAL A 72 -9.81 8.62 -16.28
N ASP A 73 -8.99 8.93 -15.29
CA ASP A 73 -8.07 10.07 -15.32
C ASP A 73 -6.75 9.72 -16.02
N LEU A 74 -6.32 10.61 -16.94
CA LEU A 74 -5.05 10.49 -17.66
C LEU A 74 -4.14 11.68 -17.32
N PRO A 75 -2.81 11.49 -17.26
CA PRO A 75 -1.87 12.59 -17.08
C PRO A 75 -1.96 13.62 -18.22
N ASP A 76 -1.72 14.89 -17.90
CA ASP A 76 -1.73 16.00 -18.86
C ASP A 76 -0.84 15.70 -20.08
N GLY A 77 -1.41 15.90 -21.27
CA GLY A 77 -0.73 15.63 -22.55
C GLY A 77 -0.83 14.18 -23.05
N THR A 78 -1.51 13.29 -22.33
CA THR A 78 -1.70 11.89 -22.75
C THR A 78 -3.04 11.70 -23.48
N GLY A 79 -2.99 11.42 -24.77
CA GLY A 79 -4.19 11.08 -25.57
C GLY A 79 -4.59 9.61 -25.42
N TRP A 80 -5.86 9.34 -25.14
CA TRP A 80 -6.40 7.98 -24.94
C TRP A 80 -6.20 7.07 -26.16
N GLU A 81 -6.31 7.64 -27.36
CA GLU A 81 -6.14 6.94 -28.63
C GLU A 81 -4.68 6.55 -28.89
N ALA A 82 -3.73 7.35 -28.36
CA ALA A 82 -2.30 7.12 -28.51
C ALA A 82 -1.75 6.02 -27.60
N LEU A 83 -2.53 5.61 -26.59
CA LEU A 83 -2.16 4.53 -25.66
C LEU A 83 -2.19 3.16 -26.35
N THR A 84 -1.43 2.21 -25.83
CA THR A 84 -1.56 0.79 -26.20
C THR A 84 -2.82 0.18 -25.56
N GLN A 85 -3.22 -1.00 -26.03
CA GLN A 85 -4.33 -1.76 -25.41
C GLN A 85 -4.05 -2.04 -23.93
N ASP A 86 -2.82 -2.43 -23.58
CA ASP A 86 -2.40 -2.72 -22.22
C ASP A 86 -2.40 -1.47 -21.34
N GLN A 87 -1.89 -0.34 -21.85
CA GLN A 87 -1.93 0.94 -21.11
C GLN A 87 -3.37 1.37 -20.81
N ARG A 88 -4.28 1.26 -21.79
CA ARG A 88 -5.72 1.52 -21.58
C ARG A 88 -6.35 0.55 -20.59
N TRP A 89 -5.88 -0.70 -20.54
CA TRP A 89 -6.32 -1.65 -19.51
C TRP A 89 -5.84 -1.23 -18.13
N HIS A 90 -4.57 -0.81 -17.99
CA HIS A 90 -4.02 -0.33 -16.72
C HIS A 90 -4.75 0.89 -16.16
N TYR A 91 -5.01 1.91 -16.99
CA TYR A 91 -5.73 3.10 -16.54
C TYR A 91 -7.19 2.81 -16.15
N ARG A 92 -7.88 1.92 -16.89
CA ARG A 92 -9.25 1.48 -16.53
C ARG A 92 -9.33 0.70 -15.23
N HIS A 93 -8.26 -0.01 -14.88
CA HIS A 93 -8.23 -0.84 -13.68
C HIS A 93 -7.34 -0.23 -12.59
N ALA A 94 -6.96 1.03 -12.71
CA ALA A 94 -6.05 1.69 -11.77
C ALA A 94 -6.67 1.71 -10.37
N ASP A 95 -7.94 2.09 -10.25
CA ASP A 95 -8.66 2.14 -8.98
C ASP A 95 -8.86 0.76 -8.38
N HIS A 96 -9.33 -0.20 -9.18
CA HIS A 96 -9.48 -1.59 -8.75
C HIS A 96 -8.14 -2.25 -8.35
N ASN A 97 -7.03 -1.93 -9.04
CA ASN A 97 -5.70 -2.40 -8.67
C ASN A 97 -5.17 -1.71 -7.40
N THR A 98 -5.53 -0.45 -7.20
CA THR A 98 -5.19 0.33 -6.01
C THR A 98 -5.93 -0.22 -4.80
N GLU A 99 -7.25 -0.41 -4.90
CA GLU A 99 -8.10 -1.01 -3.87
C GLU A 99 -7.60 -2.41 -3.48
N ARG A 100 -7.38 -3.31 -4.45
CA ARG A 100 -6.81 -4.64 -4.20
C ARG A 100 -5.44 -4.59 -3.51
N THR A 101 -4.61 -3.59 -3.83
CA THR A 101 -3.31 -3.41 -3.19
C THR A 101 -3.47 -2.93 -1.74
N LEU A 102 -4.41 -2.02 -1.48
CA LEU A 102 -4.74 -1.55 -0.14
C LEU A 102 -5.31 -2.68 0.73
N GLU A 103 -6.30 -3.43 0.24
CA GLU A 103 -6.87 -4.60 0.91
C GLU A 103 -5.81 -5.66 1.22
N ARG A 104 -4.91 -5.93 0.27
CA ARG A 104 -3.80 -6.87 0.47
C ARG A 104 -2.88 -6.39 1.59
N ARG A 105 -2.50 -5.10 1.59
CA ARG A 105 -1.67 -4.51 2.65
C ARG A 105 -2.37 -4.56 4.00
N GLN A 106 -3.67 -4.28 4.06
CA GLN A 106 -4.46 -4.36 5.29
C GLN A 106 -4.49 -5.80 5.84
N ARG A 107 -4.73 -6.80 5.00
CA ARG A 107 -4.66 -8.22 5.38
C ARG A 107 -3.28 -8.63 5.89
N LEU A 108 -2.22 -8.18 5.23
CA LEU A 108 -0.85 -8.44 5.69
C LEU A 108 -0.54 -7.76 7.02
N ARG A 109 -1.01 -6.52 7.24
CA ARG A 109 -0.88 -5.82 8.53
C ARG A 109 -1.60 -6.57 9.65
N ALA A 110 -2.83 -7.03 9.41
CA ALA A 110 -3.59 -7.83 10.37
C ALA A 110 -2.84 -9.12 10.70
N TRP A 111 -2.43 -9.88 9.68
CA TRP A 111 -1.67 -11.13 9.84
C TRP A 111 -0.36 -10.94 10.63
N VAL A 112 0.34 -9.83 10.39
CA VAL A 112 1.55 -9.47 11.14
C VAL A 112 1.22 -9.08 12.60
N ASN A 113 0.14 -8.34 12.82
CA ASN A 113 -0.30 -7.93 14.15
C ASN A 113 -0.74 -9.14 14.99
N ASP A 114 -1.39 -10.13 14.39
CA ASP A 114 -1.76 -11.38 15.07
C ASP A 114 -0.52 -12.11 15.59
N ARG A 115 0.52 -12.23 14.75
CA ARG A 115 1.81 -12.82 15.16
C ARG A 115 2.53 -12.05 16.27
N LYS A 116 2.40 -10.73 16.29
CA LYS A 116 2.89 -9.92 17.42
C LYS A 116 2.08 -10.22 18.69
N ALA A 117 0.75 -10.24 18.60
CA ALA A 117 -0.13 -10.51 19.74
C ALA A 117 0.12 -11.89 20.36
N GLU A 118 0.24 -12.92 19.51
CA GLU A 118 0.48 -14.30 19.91
C GLU A 118 1.80 -14.47 20.68
N ARG A 119 2.86 -13.80 20.22
CA ARG A 119 4.18 -13.88 20.87
C ARG A 119 4.28 -12.99 22.10
N GLY A 120 3.70 -11.78 22.05
CA GLY A 120 3.84 -10.77 23.09
C GLY A 120 5.28 -10.27 23.26
N CYS A 121 5.48 -9.29 24.13
CA CYS A 121 6.80 -8.81 24.49
C CYS A 121 7.54 -9.85 25.34
N SER A 122 8.69 -10.33 24.87
CA SER A 122 9.54 -11.31 25.57
C SER A 122 10.03 -10.86 26.95
N GLU A 123 10.13 -9.55 27.19
CA GLU A 123 10.71 -8.98 28.42
C GLU A 123 9.68 -8.62 29.52
N CYS A 124 8.46 -8.20 29.15
CA CYS A 124 7.53 -7.58 30.12
C CYS A 124 6.06 -8.00 29.97
N GLY A 125 5.72 -8.86 29.01
CA GLY A 125 4.36 -9.39 28.85
C GLY A 125 3.33 -8.44 28.22
N GLU A 126 3.71 -7.24 27.78
CA GLU A 126 2.85 -6.41 26.91
C GLU A 126 2.45 -7.21 25.66
N SER A 127 1.17 -7.24 25.32
CA SER A 127 0.63 -8.05 24.22
C SER A 127 -0.12 -7.24 23.17
N ASP A 128 -0.36 -5.94 23.40
CA ASP A 128 -1.02 -5.08 22.42
C ASP A 128 -0.14 -4.91 21.16
N PRO A 129 -0.58 -5.36 19.97
CA PRO A 129 0.20 -5.25 18.73
C PRO A 129 0.63 -3.84 18.37
N ALA A 130 -0.14 -2.82 18.76
CA ALA A 130 0.22 -1.42 18.54
C ALA A 130 1.49 -1.03 19.31
N CYS A 131 1.79 -1.72 20.42
CA CYS A 131 2.96 -1.49 21.24
C CYS A 131 4.17 -2.35 20.81
N LEU A 132 3.99 -3.37 19.96
CA LEU A 132 4.99 -4.40 19.70
C LEU A 132 5.78 -4.17 18.40
N ASP A 133 7.08 -4.45 18.44
CA ASP A 133 8.01 -4.44 17.31
C ASP A 133 8.76 -5.77 17.20
N PHE A 134 9.19 -6.08 15.98
CA PHE A 134 10.16 -7.15 15.74
C PHE A 134 11.58 -6.61 15.86
N HIS A 135 12.25 -6.99 16.95
CA HIS A 135 13.65 -6.73 17.21
C HIS A 135 14.53 -7.81 16.58
N HIS A 136 15.52 -7.40 15.81
CA HIS A 136 16.56 -8.33 15.35
C HIS A 136 17.68 -8.36 16.37
N PRO A 137 18.06 -9.54 16.89
CA PRO A 137 19.15 -9.66 17.85
C PRO A 137 20.52 -9.32 17.22
N ASN A 138 20.64 -9.46 15.90
CA ASN A 138 21.80 -9.10 15.10
C ASN A 138 21.43 -7.97 14.12
N ASP A 139 22.39 -7.14 13.73
CA ASP A 139 22.18 -6.03 12.77
C ASP A 139 22.34 -6.50 11.31
N ASP A 140 21.97 -7.74 11.02
CA ASP A 140 22.10 -8.41 9.72
C ASP A 140 20.80 -8.35 8.90
N LYS A 141 19.81 -7.60 9.38
CA LYS A 141 18.52 -7.45 8.71
C LYS A 141 18.67 -6.64 7.42
N GLU A 142 18.31 -7.25 6.29
CA GLU A 142 18.33 -6.56 5.00
C GLU A 142 17.13 -5.60 4.82
N MET A 143 15.96 -5.89 5.41
CA MET A 143 14.74 -5.08 5.21
C MET A 143 13.72 -5.23 6.33
N ALA A 144 13.10 -4.15 6.80
CA ALA A 144 12.10 -4.23 7.86
C ALA A 144 10.80 -4.96 7.44
N ILE A 145 10.17 -5.68 8.37
CA ILE A 145 8.88 -6.37 8.14
C ILE A 145 7.78 -5.39 7.70
N THR A 146 7.79 -4.17 8.24
CA THR A 146 6.87 -3.10 7.82
C THR A 146 7.06 -2.71 6.34
N ASP A 147 8.30 -2.71 5.86
CA ASP A 147 8.60 -2.45 4.46
C ASP A 147 8.16 -3.64 3.59
N MET A 148 8.40 -4.88 4.04
CA MET A 148 7.93 -6.08 3.34
C MET A 148 6.39 -6.10 3.18
N VAL A 149 5.65 -5.66 4.19
CA VAL A 149 4.19 -5.50 4.11
C VAL A 149 3.81 -4.43 3.08
N THR A 150 4.53 -3.30 3.06
CA THR A 150 4.28 -2.19 2.11
C THR A 150 4.53 -2.63 0.66
N HIS A 151 5.57 -3.41 0.43
CA HIS A 151 5.90 -4.00 -0.87
C HIS A 151 5.06 -5.23 -1.23
N GLY A 152 4.22 -5.73 -0.31
CA GLY A 152 3.32 -6.84 -0.57
C GLY A 152 4.02 -8.18 -0.74
N TYR A 153 5.02 -8.50 0.09
CA TYR A 153 5.66 -9.81 0.12
C TYR A 153 4.66 -10.93 0.50
N SER A 154 5.01 -12.18 0.21
CA SER A 154 4.21 -13.34 0.63
C SER A 154 4.30 -13.54 2.14
N THR A 155 3.27 -14.17 2.72
CA THR A 155 3.24 -14.57 4.13
C THR A 155 4.41 -15.50 4.48
N ASP A 156 4.79 -16.42 3.59
CA ASP A 156 5.90 -17.35 3.83
C ASP A 156 7.24 -16.61 3.98
N ARG A 157 7.44 -15.57 3.17
CA ARG A 157 8.67 -14.76 3.23
C ARG A 157 8.68 -13.87 4.48
N LEU A 158 7.52 -13.32 4.86
CA LEU A 158 7.36 -12.61 6.12
C LEU A 158 7.59 -13.53 7.33
N GLU A 159 7.11 -14.76 7.28
CA GLU A 159 7.27 -15.76 8.35
C GLU A 159 8.74 -16.11 8.57
N THR A 160 9.48 -16.36 7.48
CA THR A 160 10.93 -16.60 7.54
C THR A 160 11.66 -15.45 8.26
N GLU A 161 11.30 -14.20 7.94
CA GLU A 161 11.88 -13.01 8.58
C GLU A 161 11.50 -12.93 10.07
N ILE A 162 10.21 -13.14 10.38
CA ILE A 162 9.66 -13.09 11.73
C ILE A 162 10.30 -14.14 12.64
N ASP A 163 10.70 -15.29 12.12
CA ASP A 163 11.35 -16.35 12.91
C ASP A 163 12.75 -15.99 13.38
N GLY A 164 13.44 -15.08 12.68
CA GLY A 164 14.69 -14.49 13.14
C GLY A 164 14.52 -13.37 14.18
N CYS A 165 13.28 -12.97 14.48
CA CYS A 165 12.97 -11.82 15.33
C CYS A 165 12.61 -12.21 16.76
N GLU A 166 13.01 -11.36 17.71
CA GLU A 166 12.42 -11.26 19.03
C GLU A 166 11.29 -10.21 19.02
N VAL A 167 10.16 -10.48 19.68
CA VAL A 167 9.08 -9.49 19.81
C VAL A 167 9.29 -8.68 21.09
N LEU A 168 9.45 -7.37 20.96
CA LEU A 168 9.64 -6.43 22.07
C LEU A 168 8.61 -5.30 22.00
N CYS A 169 8.10 -4.87 23.15
CA CYS A 169 7.33 -3.63 23.20
C CYS A 169 8.24 -2.41 22.99
N ALA A 170 7.65 -1.29 22.55
CA ALA A 170 8.39 -0.07 22.25
C ALA A 170 9.26 0.43 23.42
N ASN A 171 8.78 0.26 24.66
CA ASN A 171 9.56 0.60 25.86
C ASN A 171 10.78 -0.33 26.03
N CYS A 172 10.59 -1.65 26.00
CA CYS A 172 11.68 -2.62 26.15
C CYS A 172 12.67 -2.55 24.99
N HIS A 173 12.19 -2.31 23.76
CA HIS A 173 13.02 -2.13 22.59
C HIS A 173 13.94 -0.90 22.73
N LYS A 174 13.41 0.24 23.21
CA LYS A 174 14.23 1.42 23.52
C LYS A 174 15.24 1.14 24.64
N LYS A 175 14.83 0.47 25.71
CA LYS A 175 15.75 0.08 26.80
C LYS A 175 16.89 -0.77 26.27
N ARG A 176 16.64 -1.74 25.38
CA ARG A 176 17.67 -2.60 24.80
C ARG A 176 18.70 -1.83 23.97
N HIS A 177 18.25 -0.94 23.07
CA HIS A 177 19.16 -0.11 22.27
C HIS A 177 19.93 0.92 23.11
N ASN A 178 19.32 1.51 24.13
CA ASN A 178 19.96 2.54 24.95
C ASN A 178 20.80 1.98 26.11
N ARG A 179 20.55 0.75 26.58
CA ARG A 179 21.34 0.10 27.64
C ARG A 179 22.80 -0.01 27.25
N GLN A 180 23.11 -0.16 25.96
CA GLN A 180 24.49 -0.17 25.45
C GLN A 180 25.15 1.23 25.46
N ALA A 181 24.37 2.31 25.35
CA ALA A 181 24.88 3.68 25.46
C ALA A 181 24.97 4.19 26.91
N ALA A 182 24.18 3.66 27.83
CA ALA A 182 24.10 4.11 29.22
C ALA A 182 25.22 3.57 30.13
N VAL A 183 25.86 2.43 29.80
CA VAL A 183 26.98 1.88 30.59
C VAL A 183 28.24 2.74 30.52
N VAL A 184 28.28 3.71 29.61
CA VAL A 184 29.34 4.71 29.49
C VAL A 184 28.73 6.07 29.79
N ARG A 185 28.61 6.45 31.07
CA ARG A 185 28.61 7.84 31.60
C ARG A 185 27.93 7.90 32.99
N GLU A 186 28.55 7.33 34.00
CA GLU A 186 28.22 7.66 35.39
C GLU A 186 28.95 8.93 35.88
N GLU A 187 29.70 9.58 35.00
CA GLU A 187 30.22 10.95 35.16
C GLU A 187 29.99 11.72 33.86
N THR A 188 28.79 12.26 33.65
CA THR A 188 28.56 13.17 32.51
C THR A 188 29.24 14.50 32.79
N ALA A 189 30.28 14.82 32.03
CA ALA A 189 30.88 16.16 32.02
C ALA A 189 29.77 17.23 31.83
N PRO A 190 29.90 18.42 32.46
CA PRO A 190 28.88 19.45 32.35
C PRO A 190 28.64 19.82 30.88
N PRO A 191 27.38 20.09 30.50
CA PRO A 191 27.02 20.36 29.11
C PRO A 191 27.76 21.60 28.60
N ARG A 192 28.52 21.43 27.52
CA ARG A 192 29.37 22.50 26.96
C ARG A 192 28.61 23.37 25.98
N THR A 193 27.60 22.79 25.33
CA THR A 193 26.81 23.45 24.29
C THR A 193 25.37 23.71 24.74
N LYS A 194 24.71 24.69 24.10
CA LYS A 194 23.26 24.94 24.27
C LYS A 194 22.45 23.67 23.98
N ARG A 195 22.82 22.92 22.94
CA ARG A 195 22.17 21.68 22.54
C ARG A 195 22.22 20.62 23.65
N GLU A 196 23.40 20.36 24.21
CA GLU A 196 23.56 19.41 25.32
C GLU A 196 22.76 19.84 26.56
N ARG A 197 22.78 21.14 26.91
CA ARG A 197 21.97 21.67 28.02
C ARG A 197 20.49 21.40 27.83
N LEU A 198 19.96 21.65 26.64
CA LEU A 198 18.54 21.43 26.34
C LEU A 198 18.17 19.95 26.28
N GLN A 199 19.06 19.10 25.74
CA GLN A 199 18.87 17.65 25.75
C GLN A 199 18.85 17.11 27.19
N GLN A 200 19.78 17.54 28.04
CA GLN A 200 19.79 17.16 29.45
C GLN A 200 18.55 17.65 30.19
N TRP A 201 18.15 18.91 29.96
CA TRP A 201 16.93 19.48 30.54
C TRP A 201 15.67 18.72 30.12
N THR A 202 15.51 18.36 28.84
CA THR A 202 14.34 17.59 28.37
C THR A 202 14.31 16.15 28.90
N VAL A 203 15.47 15.52 29.11
CA VAL A 203 15.56 14.21 29.80
C VAL A 203 15.09 14.35 31.25
N GLU A 204 15.58 15.35 31.97
CA GLU A 204 15.20 15.59 33.37
C GLU A 204 13.71 15.96 33.52
N TYR A 205 13.20 16.81 32.62
CA TYR A 205 11.79 17.17 32.57
C TYR A 205 10.91 15.92 32.42
N ARG A 206 11.24 15.04 31.48
CA ARG A 206 10.51 13.77 31.27
C ARG A 206 10.63 12.86 32.49
N ARG A 207 11.83 12.66 33.03
CA ARG A 207 12.07 11.83 34.23
C ARG A 207 11.20 12.28 35.41
N ARG A 208 11.16 13.58 35.68
CA ARG A 208 10.35 14.14 36.78
C ARG A 208 8.85 14.01 36.54
N THR A 209 8.41 14.12 35.28
CA THR A 209 6.99 14.07 34.91
C THR A 209 6.45 12.65 34.87
N GLY A 210 7.23 11.69 34.38
CA GLY A 210 6.79 10.32 34.14
C GLY A 210 5.77 10.22 32.99
N CYS A 211 5.37 9.00 32.66
CA CYS A 211 4.24 8.79 31.74
C CYS A 211 2.93 9.21 32.42
N GLN A 212 2.09 9.98 31.72
CA GLN A 212 0.79 10.41 32.24
C GLN A 212 -0.34 9.36 32.10
N ARG A 213 -0.04 8.19 31.50
CA ARG A 213 -1.02 7.12 31.26
C ARG A 213 -0.71 5.82 31.99
N CYS A 214 0.52 5.64 32.48
CA CYS A 214 0.94 4.44 33.20
C CYS A 214 2.13 4.75 34.13
N SER A 215 2.62 3.75 34.86
CA SER A 215 3.70 3.91 35.85
C SER A 215 5.12 3.92 35.25
N GLU A 216 5.28 3.90 33.92
CA GLU A 216 6.62 3.97 33.31
C GLU A 216 7.27 5.33 33.56
N GLY A 217 8.48 5.31 34.13
CA GLY A 217 9.22 6.49 34.55
C GLY A 217 10.65 6.56 34.00
N ASP A 218 11.11 5.53 33.27
CA ASP A 218 12.43 5.56 32.66
C ASP A 218 12.46 6.60 31.52
N PRO A 219 13.28 7.67 31.62
CA PRO A 219 13.33 8.71 30.61
C PRO A 219 13.73 8.20 29.21
N VAL A 220 14.36 7.03 29.11
CA VAL A 220 14.64 6.36 27.82
C VAL A 220 13.34 5.99 27.10
N CYS A 221 12.29 5.65 27.83
CA CYS A 221 10.99 5.27 27.29
C CYS A 221 10.06 6.47 27.06
N LEU A 222 10.32 7.61 27.69
CA LEU A 222 9.42 8.76 27.70
C LEU A 222 9.59 9.67 26.48
N GLN A 223 8.48 10.17 25.93
CA GLN A 223 8.42 11.01 24.74
C GLN A 223 7.40 12.14 24.96
N PHE A 224 7.63 13.27 24.30
CA PHE A 224 6.64 14.35 24.25
C PHE A 224 5.57 14.01 23.22
N HIS A 225 4.31 14.14 23.62
CA HIS A 225 3.14 13.95 22.80
C HIS A 225 2.36 15.26 22.71
N HIS A 226 2.00 15.65 21.51
CA HIS A 226 1.06 16.75 21.28
C HIS A 226 -0.35 16.20 21.27
N SER A 227 -1.18 16.64 22.22
CA SER A 227 -2.62 16.31 22.22
C SER A 227 -3.39 17.01 21.10
N ASP A 228 -2.84 18.11 20.56
CA ASP A 228 -3.37 18.82 19.41
C ASP A 228 -2.23 19.00 18.36
N PRO A 229 -2.28 18.28 17.23
CA PRO A 229 -1.25 18.36 16.20
C PRO A 229 -1.25 19.68 15.41
N GLU A 230 -2.32 20.48 15.45
CA GLU A 230 -2.39 21.78 14.76
C GLU A 230 -1.66 22.89 15.54
N GLY A 231 -1.52 22.72 16.86
CA GLY A 231 -0.87 23.69 17.75
C GLY A 231 0.65 23.57 17.87
N LYS A 232 1.30 22.63 17.17
CA LYS A 232 2.74 22.37 17.25
C LYS A 232 3.51 23.10 16.14
N THR A 233 4.61 23.76 16.49
CA THR A 233 5.50 24.36 15.48
C THR A 233 6.39 23.29 14.84
N ALA A 234 6.97 22.42 15.67
CA ALA A 234 7.83 21.30 15.28
C ALA A 234 7.99 20.35 16.47
N SER A 235 8.54 19.14 16.25
CA SER A 235 8.89 18.28 17.39
C SER A 235 9.96 18.95 18.26
N VAL A 236 9.88 18.76 19.58
CA VAL A 236 10.87 19.31 20.54
C VAL A 236 12.30 18.93 20.16
N GLY A 237 12.52 17.71 19.66
CA GLY A 237 13.83 17.26 19.17
C GLY A 237 14.32 18.00 17.92
N LYS A 238 13.41 18.35 17.00
CA LYS A 238 13.71 19.17 15.83
C LYS A 238 14.09 20.59 16.24
N LEU A 239 13.33 21.23 17.13
CA LEU A 239 13.65 22.56 17.65
C LEU A 239 15.04 22.63 18.31
N ILE A 240 15.41 21.60 19.08
CA ILE A 240 16.75 21.50 19.68
C ILE A 240 17.85 21.36 18.61
N SER A 241 17.59 20.54 17.58
CA SER A 241 18.57 20.27 16.52
C SER A 241 18.77 21.49 15.63
N ASP A 242 17.70 22.23 15.35
CA ASP A 242 17.68 23.50 14.61
C ASP A 242 18.14 24.68 15.48
N SER A 243 18.58 24.42 16.72
CA SER A 243 19.12 25.42 17.66
C SER A 243 18.15 26.56 18.02
N ALA A 244 16.84 26.30 17.96
CA ALA A 244 15.77 27.26 18.27
C ALA A 244 15.96 27.95 19.64
N PRO A 245 15.45 29.17 19.84
CA PRO A 245 15.49 29.85 21.13
C PRO A 245 14.97 28.98 22.29
N GLU A 246 15.63 29.05 23.45
CA GLU A 246 15.25 28.23 24.60
C GLU A 246 13.81 28.51 25.08
N ALA A 247 13.36 29.76 24.99
CA ALA A 247 12.00 30.14 25.31
C ALA A 247 10.97 29.41 24.45
N GLU A 248 11.20 29.33 23.14
CA GLU A 248 10.34 28.63 22.18
C GLU A 248 10.28 27.13 22.47
N ILE A 249 11.42 26.51 22.78
CA ILE A 249 11.48 25.08 23.13
C ILE A 249 10.68 24.81 24.42
N ARG A 250 10.80 25.67 25.42
CA ARG A 250 10.07 25.54 26.69
C ARG A 250 8.57 25.75 26.49
N GLU A 251 8.19 26.70 25.64
CA GLU A 251 6.80 26.92 25.26
C GLU A 251 6.22 25.70 24.55
N GLU A 252 6.93 25.14 23.57
CA GLU A 252 6.51 23.93 22.86
C GLU A 252 6.33 22.75 23.84
N VAL A 253 7.28 22.53 24.75
CA VAL A 253 7.18 21.49 25.78
C VAL A 253 5.96 21.68 26.69
N SER A 254 5.58 22.93 26.99
CA SER A 254 4.40 23.20 27.84
C SER A 254 3.07 22.81 27.19
N ARG A 255 3.04 22.67 25.86
CA ARG A 255 1.88 22.19 25.09
C ARG A 255 1.88 20.67 24.93
N CYS A 256 2.94 19.99 25.37
CA CYS A 256 3.05 18.54 25.29
C CYS A 256 2.62 17.87 26.60
N ILE A 257 2.07 16.67 26.49
CA ILE A 257 2.03 15.70 27.59
C ILE A 257 3.20 14.71 27.46
N VAL A 258 3.61 14.09 28.57
CA VAL A 258 4.68 13.08 28.57
C VAL A 258 4.06 11.68 28.58
N LEU A 259 4.38 10.88 27.56
CA LEU A 259 3.92 9.50 27.42
C LEU A 259 5.11 8.55 27.24
N CYS A 260 5.02 7.34 27.78
CA CYS A 260 5.96 6.29 27.40
C CYS A 260 5.73 5.85 25.94
N ALA A 261 6.68 5.16 25.33
CA ALA A 261 6.60 4.78 23.92
C ALA A 261 5.40 3.89 23.60
N ASN A 262 5.02 2.98 24.50
CA ASN A 262 3.81 2.16 24.34
C ASN A 262 2.55 3.02 24.34
N CYS A 263 2.35 3.85 25.39
CA CYS A 263 1.17 4.72 25.49
C CYS A 263 1.11 5.74 24.35
N HIS A 264 2.26 6.28 23.93
CA HIS A 264 2.33 7.19 22.79
C HIS A 264 1.82 6.54 21.51
N ARG A 265 2.17 5.26 21.25
CA ARG A 265 1.68 4.55 20.07
C ARG A 265 0.18 4.32 20.10
N LYS A 266 -0.37 4.00 21.27
CA LYS A 266 -1.81 3.80 21.47
C LYS A 266 -2.63 5.04 21.09
N GLU A 267 -2.10 6.25 21.29
CA GLU A 267 -2.77 7.50 20.87
C GLU A 267 -2.78 7.73 19.34
N HIS A 268 -1.91 7.05 18.58
CA HIS A 268 -1.84 7.16 17.11
C HIS A 268 -2.50 5.99 16.39
N VAL A 269 -3.11 5.05 17.12
CA VAL A 269 -3.89 3.98 16.49
C VAL A 269 -5.21 4.59 16.03
N GLU A 270 -5.36 4.77 14.72
CA GLU A 270 -6.67 5.05 14.14
C GLU A 270 -7.57 3.84 14.37
N VAL A 271 -8.57 3.99 15.24
CA VAL A 271 -9.63 2.99 15.39
C VAL A 271 -10.45 3.04 14.10
N PRO A 272 -10.63 1.92 13.36
CA PRO A 272 -11.48 1.93 12.17
C PRO A 272 -12.87 2.40 12.56
N ASP A 273 -13.43 3.34 11.80
CA ASP A 273 -14.80 3.79 12.01
C ASP A 273 -15.77 2.63 11.74
N MET A 274 -16.21 1.99 12.83
CA MET A 274 -17.13 0.84 12.81
C MET A 274 -18.55 1.23 12.34
N SER A 275 -18.82 2.51 12.06
CA SER A 275 -20.12 2.96 11.58
C SER A 275 -20.36 2.73 10.08
N ALA A 276 -19.34 2.35 9.30
CA ALA A 276 -19.46 2.13 7.86
C ALA A 276 -19.71 0.66 7.43
N ALA A 277 -19.74 -0.29 8.36
CA ALA A 277 -19.90 -1.73 8.06
C ALA A 277 -21.33 -2.26 8.28
N GLY A 278 -22.34 -1.43 8.05
CA GLY A 278 -23.74 -1.79 8.25
C GLY A 278 -24.67 -1.12 7.25
N THR A 279 -24.68 -1.57 5.99
CA THR A 279 -25.86 -1.50 5.12
C THR A 279 -25.80 -2.62 4.09
#